data_AF-A0A3B9LZH1-F1
#
_entry.id   AF-A0A3B9LZH1-F1
#
_cell.length_a   1.000
_cell.length_b   1.000
_cell.length_c   1.000
_cell.angle_alpha   90.00
_cell.angle_beta   90.00
_cell.angle_gamma   90.00
#
_symmetry.space_group_name_H-M   'P 1'
#
loop_
_entity.id
_entity.type
_entity.pdbx_description
1 polymer ?
#
loop_
_entity_poly.entity_id
_entity_poly.type
_entity_poly.pdbx_seq_one_letter_code
_entity_poly.pdbx_strand_id
1 'polypeptide(L)' 'MNILKRVRLTENTRIEFRTEFYNIFNHPQYGQGSVSPFSPGSTGVSASVITSTAGRFLHPEFADGGGRVIRYQLKFIF' A
#
# COMPACT_ATOMS: atom_id res chain seq x y z
N MET A 1 -6.12 -4.26 -2.85
CA MET A 1 -6.73 -5.57 -3.23
C MET A 1 -5.85 -6.69 -2.71
N ASN A 2 -6.42 -7.83 -2.32
CA ASN A 2 -5.67 -8.97 -1.78
C ASN A 2 -6.15 -10.26 -2.44
N ILE A 3 -5.21 -11.07 -2.94
CA ILE A 3 -5.44 -12.42 -3.47
C ILE A 3 -4.70 -13.40 -2.58
N LEU A 4 -5.39 -14.44 -2.12
CA LEU A 4 -4.86 -15.42 -1.19
C LEU A 4 -5.15 -16.83 -1.69
N LYS A 5 -4.11 -17.67 -1.73
CA LYS A 5 -4.22 -19.11 -2.03
C LYS A 5 -3.65 -19.91 -0.87
N ARG A 6 -4.43 -20.86 -0.38
CA ARG A 6 -3.95 -21.88 0.57
C ARG A 6 -3.77 -23.20 -0.14
N VAL A 7 -2.65 -23.86 0.13
CA VAL A 7 -2.32 -25.20 -0.34
C VAL A 7 -2.10 -26.08 0.89
N ARG A 8 -2.87 -27.15 1.02
CA ARG A 8 -2.63 -28.16 2.06
C ARG A 8 -1.48 -29.04 1.60
N LEU A 9 -0.48 -29.21 2.45
CA LEU A 9 0.64 -30.12 2.19
C LEU A 9 0.37 -31.49 2.83
N THR A 10 -0.15 -31.48 4.06
CA THR A 10 -0.59 -32.67 4.80
C THR A 10 -1.89 -32.34 5.54
N GLU A 11 -2.38 -33.26 6.38
CA GLU A 11 -3.56 -33.01 7.23
C GLU A 11 -3.31 -31.89 8.24
N ASN A 12 -2.08 -31.79 8.77
CA ASN A 12 -1.72 -30.81 9.79
C ASN A 12 -0.97 -29.59 9.24
N THR A 13 -0.38 -29.68 8.03
CA THR A 13 0.45 -28.60 7.49
C THR A 13 -0.14 -27.96 6.24
N ARG A 14 -0.03 -26.63 6.13
CA ARG A 14 -0.50 -25.84 4.99
C ARG A 14 0.39 -24.63 4.71
N ILE A 15 0.46 -24.27 3.43
CA ILE A 15 1.10 -23.06 2.94
C ILE A 15 0.02 -22.05 2.54
N GLU A 16 0.17 -20.79 2.94
CA GLU A 16 -0.62 -19.65 2.47
C GLU A 16 0.27 -18.73 1.64
N PHE A 17 -0.08 -18.53 0.37
CA PHE A 17 0.51 -17.52 -0.49
C PHE A 17 -0.46 -16.36 -0.64
N ARG A 18 0.03 -15.14 -0.40
CA ARG A 18 -0.76 -13.92 -0.44
C ARG A 18 -0.09 -12.88 -1.32
N THR A 19 -0.88 -12.27 -2.19
CA THR A 19 -0.49 -11.12 -3.02
C THR A 19 -1.37 -9.93 -2.70
N GLU A 20 -0.76 -8.84 -2.26
CA GLU A 20 -1.44 -7.58 -1.96
C GLU A 20 -1.05 -6.52 -2.99
N PHE A 21 -2.05 -5.81 -3.50
CA PHE A 21 -1.89 -4.73 -4.46
C PHE A 21 -2.36 -3.41 -3.83
N TYR A 22 -1.47 -2.44 -3.83
CA TYR A 22 -1.71 -1.06 -3.44
C TYR A 22 -1.57 -0.17 -4.66
N ASN A 23 -2.53 0.72 -4.86
CA ASN A 23 -2.59 1.60 -6.02
C ASN A 23 -2.48 0.85 -7.37
N ILE A 24 -3.42 -0.07 -7.65
CA ILE A 24 -3.40 -0.93 -8.85
C ILE A 24 -3.28 -0.13 -10.15
N PHE A 25 -3.97 0.99 -10.22
CA PHE A 25 -4.01 1.88 -11.39
C PHE A 25 -2.83 2.86 -11.44
N ASN A 26 -1.94 2.85 -10.44
CA ASN A 26 -0.84 3.79 -10.33
C ASN A 26 -1.29 5.27 -10.40
N HIS A 27 -2.42 5.57 -9.77
CA HIS A 27 -2.96 6.92 -9.69
C HIS A 27 -2.31 7.67 -8.52
N PRO A 28 -1.72 8.86 -8.74
CA PRO A 28 -1.11 9.64 -7.66
C PRO A 28 -2.14 10.07 -6.61
N GLN A 29 -1.81 9.90 -5.32
CA GLN A 29 -2.63 10.37 -4.21
C GLN A 29 -1.75 11.02 -3.14
N TYR A 30 -1.85 12.33 -2.98
CA TYR A 30 -0.99 13.09 -2.07
C TYR A 30 -1.53 13.20 -0.65
N GLY A 31 -2.73 12.67 -0.38
CA GLY A 31 -3.38 12.72 0.94
C GLY A 31 -2.89 11.65 1.93
N GLN A 32 -2.25 10.58 1.44
CA GLN A 32 -1.68 9.53 2.28
C GLN A 32 -0.26 9.21 1.80
N GLY A 33 0.63 8.89 2.74
CA GLY A 33 1.99 8.51 2.39
C GLY A 33 2.02 7.21 1.58
N SER A 34 3.05 7.09 0.74
CA SER A 34 3.31 5.87 0.00
C SER A 34 3.48 4.69 0.96
N VAL A 35 2.84 3.56 0.65
CA VAL A 35 3.02 2.30 1.39
C VAL A 35 4.31 1.58 1.04
N SER A 36 5.08 2.10 0.08
CA SER A 36 6.35 1.53 -0.34
C SER A 36 7.43 1.80 0.72
N PRO A 37 8.17 0.79 1.20
CA PRO A 37 9.32 1.01 2.07
C PRO A 37 10.49 1.72 1.35
N PHE A 38 10.44 1.80 0.02
CA PHE A 38 11.41 2.50 -0.83
C PHE A 38 10.94 3.89 -1.24
N SER A 39 9.80 4.34 -0.72
CA SER A 39 9.35 5.70 -0.93
C SER A 39 10.37 6.67 -0.33
N PRO A 40 10.72 7.78 -1.02
CA PRO A 40 11.28 8.92 -0.31
C PRO A 40 10.32 9.27 0.83
N GLY A 41 10.85 9.65 1.99
CA GLY A 41 10.13 9.78 3.27
C GLY A 41 9.04 10.87 3.32
N SER A 42 8.38 11.15 2.21
CA SER A 42 7.20 11.99 2.13
C SER A 42 6.07 11.38 2.95
N THR A 43 5.74 12.08 4.01
CA THR A 43 4.46 12.01 4.68
C THR A 43 3.40 12.62 3.76
N GLY A 44 2.26 11.94 3.61
CA GLY A 44 1.13 12.50 2.87
C GLY A 44 0.68 13.83 3.48
N VAL A 45 0.16 14.73 2.64
CA VAL A 45 -0.42 15.99 3.10
C VAL A 45 -1.76 15.68 3.76
N SER A 46 -1.82 15.76 5.10
CA SER A 46 -3.08 15.60 5.83
C SER A 46 -4.06 16.70 5.43
N ALA A 47 -5.12 16.32 4.72
CA ALA A 47 -6.20 17.23 4.31
C ALA A 47 -7.16 17.46 5.49
N SER A 48 -6.78 18.34 6.41
CA SER A 48 -7.66 18.84 7.47
C SER A 48 -8.46 20.04 6.97
N VAL A 49 -9.79 20.00 7.08
CA VAL A 49 -10.68 21.11 6.71
C VAL A 49 -10.41 22.37 7.55
N ILE A 50 -9.80 22.21 8.74
CA ILE A 50 -9.57 23.29 9.71
C ILE A 50 -8.16 23.86 9.59
N THR A 51 -7.16 23.02 9.30
CA THR A 51 -5.73 23.38 9.47
C THR A 51 -4.87 23.25 8.21
N SER A 52 -5.38 22.64 7.14
CA SER A 52 -4.60 22.47 5.91
C SER A 52 -4.87 23.61 4.91
N THR A 53 -3.80 24.13 4.30
CA THR A 53 -3.93 25.05 3.17
C THR A 53 -4.65 24.32 2.03
N ALA A 54 -5.74 24.90 1.55
CA ALA A 54 -6.60 24.27 0.54
C ALA A 54 -5.81 23.84 -0.71
N GLY A 55 -6.14 22.67 -1.24
CA GLY A 55 -5.61 22.17 -2.52
C GLY A 55 -4.22 21.53 -2.48
N ARG A 56 -3.43 21.62 -1.40
CA ARG A 56 -2.07 21.05 -1.38
C ARG A 56 -2.01 19.54 -1.61
N PHE A 57 -3.07 18.81 -1.24
CA PHE A 57 -3.24 17.38 -1.53
C PHE A 57 -3.51 17.05 -3.01
N LEU A 58 -3.48 18.05 -3.91
CA LEU A 58 -3.58 17.91 -5.37
C LEU A 58 -2.24 18.16 -6.08
N HIS A 59 -1.22 18.65 -5.36
CA HIS A 59 0.04 19.08 -5.96
C HIS A 59 1.20 18.15 -5.59
N PRO A 60 2.01 17.71 -6.58
CA PRO A 60 3.17 16.84 -6.37
C PRO A 60 4.35 17.52 -5.63
N GLU A 61 4.32 18.84 -5.50
CA GLU A 61 5.38 19.62 -4.86
C GLU A 61 5.45 19.41 -3.34
N PHE A 62 4.37 18.91 -2.73
CA PHE A 62 4.22 18.85 -1.28
C PHE A 62 4.21 17.43 -0.71
N ALA A 63 4.00 16.41 -1.55
CA ALA A 63 4.10 15.01 -1.14
C ALA A 63 4.34 14.09 -2.34
N ASP A 64 4.93 12.92 -2.07
CA ASP A 64 4.92 11.78 -2.95
C ASP A 64 3.50 11.23 -3.05
N GLY A 65 2.97 11.16 -4.26
CA GLY A 65 1.65 10.58 -4.54
C GLY A 65 1.61 9.07 -4.39
N GLY A 66 2.75 8.45 -4.10
CA GLY A 66 2.92 7.02 -3.94
C GLY A 66 2.88 6.27 -5.27
N GLY A 67 3.62 5.17 -5.33
CA GLY A 67 3.63 4.27 -6.48
C GLY A 67 2.68 3.08 -6.30
N ARG A 68 2.41 2.38 -7.41
CA ARG A 68 1.87 1.02 -7.36
C ARG A 68 2.84 0.10 -6.63
N VAL A 69 2.34 -0.55 -5.57
CA VAL A 69 3.11 -1.53 -4.80
C VAL A 69 2.42 -2.89 -4.86
N ILE A 70 3.17 -3.91 -5.24
CA ILE A 70 2.73 -5.31 -5.21
C ILE A 70 3.58 -6.02 -4.17
N ARG A 71 2.93 -6.66 -3.20
CA ARG A 71 3.57 -7.33 -2.07
C ARG A 71 3.24 -8.81 -2.09
N TYR A 72 4.27 -9.64 -2.08
CA TYR A 72 4.15 -11.10 -1.98
C TYR A 72 4.50 -11.55 -0.57
N GLN A 73 3.70 -12.46 -0.03
CA GLN A 73 3.90 -13.06 1.28
C GLN A 73 3.68 -14.56 1.21
N LEU A 74 4.55 -15.31 1.89
CA LEU A 74 4.46 -16.75 2.06
C LEU A 74 4.39 -17.06 3.55
N LYS A 75 3.37 -17.79 3.98
CA LYS A 75 3.21 -18.22 5.36
C LYS A 75 3.09 -19.74 5.43
N PHE A 76 3.98 -20.36 6.20
CA PHE A 76 3.90 -21.77 6.56
C PHE A 76 3.11 -21.92 7.87
N ILE A 77 2.21 -22.90 7.93
CA ILE A 77 1.33 -23.16 9.08
C ILE A 77 1.37 -24.66 9.36
N PHE A 78 1.63 -25.03 10.62
CA PHE A 78 1.76 -26.39 11.12
C PHE A 78 0.92 -26.59 12.38
#